data_AF-A0A7S2EVM0-F1
#
_entry.id   AF-A0A7S2EVM0-F1
#
_cell.length_a   1.000
_cell.length_b   1.000
_cell.length_c   1.000
_cell.angle_alpha   90.00
_cell.angle_beta   90.00
_cell.angle_gamma   90.00
#
_symmetry.space_group_name_H-M   'P 1'
#
loop_
_entity.id
_entity.type
_entity.pdbx_description
1 polymer ?
#
loop_
_entity_poly.entity_id
_entity_poly.type
_entity_poly.pdbx_seq_one_letter_code
_entity_poly.pdbx_strand_id
1 'polypeptide(L)'
;CLHRSWARTRTAKWPHAAEEIMLLLACHTRMLEGILSLLRLKQLPLVTVKKSTVSGRGVFVSVPCDWPLRKVGAGTPLCLYPGTYTPPLPQSAGTDGVYVSNEVHREYLESNAYILNLPTGGYIDGSCRVAEAAERRNPSAVGHLVNHPGRDFCPNVEVFSFLWRDALPEQNREPDKSERSAKDDLLPVPNSVRSDGTPWYFDGMTGELIRFSVHGNQADVACSRNEIPPKVMGAVLYASRDIRHGEELFLDYGLLGPPFPKWAKGWYEQTASSRNKGSFDYFNELHPFRGGES
;
A
#
# COMPACT_ATOMS: atom_id res chain seq x y z
N CYS A 1 -45.27 -48.65 -13.88
CA CYS A 1 -43.82 -48.57 -13.64
C CYS A 1 -43.32 -47.20 -14.07
N LEU A 2 -42.48 -46.58 -13.24
CA LEU A 2 -41.65 -45.40 -13.51
C LEU A 2 -42.37 -44.07 -13.81
N HIS A 3 -42.53 -43.25 -12.77
CA HIS A 3 -41.96 -41.90 -12.75
C HIS A 3 -41.98 -41.37 -11.31
N ARG A 4 -40.90 -41.67 -10.58
CA ARG A 4 -40.54 -41.03 -9.31
C ARG A 4 -39.48 -39.97 -9.59
N SER A 5 -39.56 -38.88 -8.80
CA SER A 5 -38.42 -38.11 -8.29
C SER A 5 -37.66 -37.20 -9.27
N TRP A 6 -38.14 -35.96 -9.42
CA TRP A 6 -37.32 -34.79 -9.80
C TRP A 6 -37.68 -33.56 -8.94
N ALA A 7 -37.75 -33.75 -7.62
CA ALA A 7 -37.94 -32.64 -6.69
C ALA A 7 -37.14 -32.90 -5.41
N ARG A 8 -35.82 -32.75 -5.48
CA ARG A 8 -34.91 -32.56 -4.32
C ARG A 8 -33.48 -32.43 -4.84
N THR A 9 -33.09 -31.22 -5.23
CA THR A 9 -31.68 -30.82 -5.19
C THR A 9 -31.53 -29.30 -5.31
N ARG A 10 -30.74 -28.74 -4.38
CA ARG A 10 -30.19 -27.37 -4.33
C ARG A 10 -31.01 -26.27 -3.64
N THR A 11 -31.23 -26.43 -2.35
CA THR A 11 -31.06 -25.31 -1.41
C THR A 11 -29.56 -25.05 -1.27
N ALA A 12 -29.02 -24.24 -2.19
CA ALA A 12 -27.60 -23.96 -2.31
C ALA A 12 -27.08 -23.10 -1.14
N LYS A 13 -25.80 -23.28 -0.82
CA LYS A 13 -24.99 -22.65 0.24
C LYS A 13 -24.78 -21.13 0.05
N TRP A 14 -25.85 -20.37 -0.18
CA TRP A 14 -25.80 -18.91 -0.36
C TRP A 14 -25.61 -18.06 0.91
N PRO A 15 -26.08 -18.44 2.11
CA PRO A 15 -26.02 -17.50 3.25
C PRO A 15 -24.57 -17.20 3.70
N HIS A 16 -23.67 -18.18 3.66
CA HIS A 16 -22.27 -17.98 4.09
C HIS A 16 -21.48 -17.05 3.17
N ALA A 17 -21.63 -17.18 1.84
CA ALA A 17 -20.92 -16.31 0.90
C ALA A 17 -21.37 -14.84 1.02
N ALA A 18 -22.66 -14.60 1.27
CA ALA A 18 -23.18 -13.26 1.48
C ALA A 18 -22.64 -12.64 2.78
N GLU A 19 -22.58 -13.41 3.88
CA GLU A 19 -22.00 -12.96 5.15
C GLU A 19 -20.51 -12.60 5.00
N GLU A 20 -19.73 -13.43 4.31
CA GLU A 20 -18.31 -13.17 4.05
C GLU A 20 -18.10 -11.90 3.22
N ILE A 21 -18.88 -11.70 2.14
CA ILE A 21 -18.81 -10.49 1.32
C ILE A 21 -19.17 -9.25 2.15
N MET A 22 -20.23 -9.32 2.96
CA MET A 22 -20.64 -8.19 3.81
C MET A 22 -19.58 -7.85 4.86
N LEU A 23 -18.91 -8.85 5.42
CA LEU A 23 -17.80 -8.64 6.36
C LEU A 23 -16.61 -7.96 5.67
N LEU A 24 -16.23 -8.42 4.47
CA LEU A 24 -15.16 -7.81 3.68
C LEU A 24 -15.46 -6.35 3.33
N LEU A 25 -16.70 -6.05 2.92
CA LEU A 25 -17.13 -4.68 2.64
C LEU A 25 -17.07 -3.81 3.90
N ALA A 26 -17.55 -4.31 5.05
CA ALA A 26 -17.50 -3.57 6.31
C ALA A 26 -16.05 -3.28 6.75
N CYS A 27 -15.14 -4.24 6.59
CA CYS A 27 -13.71 -4.05 6.86
C CYS A 27 -13.10 -3.00 5.93
N HIS A 28 -13.42 -3.07 4.63
CA HIS A 28 -12.95 -2.10 3.63
C HIS A 28 -13.44 -0.69 3.95
N THR A 29 -14.73 -0.51 4.25
CA THR A 29 -15.31 0.79 4.63
C THR A 29 -14.61 1.37 5.87
N ARG A 30 -14.41 0.58 6.92
CA ARG A 30 -13.70 1.04 8.13
C ARG A 30 -12.25 1.45 7.84
N MET A 31 -11.58 0.72 6.94
CA MET A 31 -10.21 1.05 6.50
C MET A 31 -10.18 2.42 5.80
N LEU A 32 -11.12 2.67 4.88
CA LEU A 32 -11.23 3.96 4.18
C LEU A 32 -11.58 5.12 5.14
N GLU A 33 -12.48 4.90 6.10
CA GLU A 33 -12.81 5.90 7.14
C GLU A 33 -11.59 6.23 8.01
N GLY A 34 -10.79 5.24 8.36
CA GLY A 34 -9.54 5.44 9.09
C GLY A 34 -8.47 6.14 8.24
N ILE A 35 -8.36 5.84 6.95
CA ILE A 35 -7.50 6.59 6.00
C ILE A 35 -7.92 8.05 5.94
N LEU A 36 -9.21 8.34 5.81
CA LEU A 36 -9.73 9.71 5.79
C LEU A 36 -9.41 10.44 7.10
N SER A 37 -9.45 9.73 8.22
CA SER A 37 -9.06 10.25 9.54
C SER A 37 -7.58 10.66 9.59
N LEU A 38 -6.68 9.92 8.94
CA LEU A 38 -5.26 10.28 8.82
C LEU A 38 -5.02 11.57 8.00
N LEU A 39 -5.99 12.00 7.20
CA LEU A 39 -5.95 13.25 6.44
C LEU A 39 -6.54 14.42 7.22
N ARG A 40 -7.17 14.23 8.38
CA ARG A 40 -7.83 15.35 9.08
C ARG A 40 -6.80 16.23 9.79
N LEU A 41 -6.84 17.53 9.52
CA LEU A 41 -5.89 18.53 10.03
C LEU A 41 -5.94 18.66 11.57
N LYS A 42 -7.12 18.44 12.15
CA LYS A 42 -7.35 18.48 13.61
C LYS A 42 -7.03 17.17 14.33
N GLN A 43 -6.68 16.11 13.59
CA GLN A 43 -6.41 14.81 14.17
C GLN A 43 -4.92 14.69 14.53
N LEU A 44 -4.65 14.31 15.78
CA LEU A 44 -3.29 14.02 16.20
C LEU A 44 -2.77 12.78 15.45
N PRO A 45 -1.53 12.80 14.94
CA PRO A 45 -0.92 11.63 14.32
C PRO A 45 -0.88 10.47 15.31
N LEU A 46 -1.25 9.27 14.86
CA LEU A 46 -1.15 8.05 15.66
C LEU A 46 0.30 7.55 15.78
N VAL A 47 1.22 8.15 15.03
CA VAL A 47 2.61 7.78 14.96
C VAL A 47 3.53 8.99 15.12
N THR A 48 4.76 8.72 15.54
CA THR A 48 5.86 9.69 15.59
C THR A 48 7.11 9.08 14.99
N VAL A 49 7.96 9.92 14.40
CA VAL A 49 9.26 9.46 13.90
C VAL A 49 10.32 9.72 14.95
N LYS A 50 11.06 8.67 15.34
CA LYS A 50 12.14 8.74 16.33
C LYS A 50 13.38 8.01 15.80
N LYS A 51 14.46 8.02 16.57
CA LYS A 51 15.60 7.13 16.31
C LYS A 51 15.12 5.69 16.46
N SER A 52 15.37 4.88 15.43
CA SER A 52 14.96 3.49 15.38
C SER A 52 15.76 2.62 16.36
N THR A 53 15.16 1.50 16.80
CA THR A 53 15.89 0.45 17.55
C THR A 53 16.80 -0.36 16.64
N VAL A 54 16.48 -0.42 15.34
CA VAL A 54 17.41 -0.79 14.27
C VAL A 54 18.15 0.45 13.74
N SER A 55 19.13 0.29 12.84
CA SER A 55 19.86 1.43 12.27
C SER A 55 18.91 2.45 11.61
N GLY A 56 19.17 3.76 11.76
CA GLY A 56 18.44 4.83 11.09
C GLY A 56 17.29 5.47 11.89
N ARG A 57 16.24 5.91 11.18
CA ARG A 57 14.99 6.46 11.74
C ARG A 57 13.93 5.37 11.71
N GLY A 58 12.98 5.43 12.65
CA GLY A 58 11.85 4.50 12.72
C GLY A 58 10.57 5.22 13.06
N VAL A 59 9.45 4.57 12.77
CA VAL A 59 8.11 5.07 13.06
C VAL A 59 7.59 4.33 14.30
N PHE A 60 7.10 5.08 15.26
CA PHE A 60 6.66 4.58 16.56
C PHE A 60 5.23 4.99 16.82
N VAL A 61 4.45 4.10 17.44
CA VAL A 61 3.10 4.44 17.89
C VAL A 61 3.16 5.54 18.94
N SER A 62 2.38 6.60 18.74
CA SER A 62 2.31 7.77 19.59
C SER A 62 0.87 8.08 20.02
N VAL A 63 0.19 7.07 20.55
CA VAL A 63 -1.11 7.26 21.18
C VAL A 63 -0.96 8.23 22.38
N PRO A 64 -1.77 9.29 22.51
CA PRO A 64 -1.70 10.19 23.67
C PRO A 64 -1.80 9.42 25.00
N CYS A 65 -1.04 9.85 26.02
CA CYS A 65 -0.97 9.16 27.32
C CYS A 65 -2.32 9.04 28.05
N ASP A 66 -3.25 9.91 27.72
CA ASP A 66 -4.63 10.02 28.19
C ASP A 66 -5.61 9.12 27.41
N TRP A 67 -5.16 8.45 26.33
CA TRP A 67 -6.00 7.50 25.61
C TRP A 67 -6.20 6.21 26.44
N PRO A 68 -7.45 5.80 26.70
CA PRO A 68 -7.76 4.74 27.66
C PRO A 68 -7.16 3.38 27.31
N LEU A 69 -7.00 3.10 26.01
CA LEU A 69 -6.56 1.80 25.53
C LEU A 69 -5.04 1.60 25.59
N ARG A 70 -4.20 2.65 25.66
CA ARG A 70 -2.71 2.60 25.59
C ARG A 70 -2.13 1.68 24.49
N LYS A 71 -2.97 1.27 23.54
CA LYS A 71 -2.68 0.37 22.43
C LYS A 71 -3.58 0.73 21.26
N VAL A 72 -3.07 0.48 20.07
CA VAL A 72 -3.83 0.54 18.83
C VAL A 72 -4.29 -0.88 18.51
N GLY A 73 -5.56 -1.06 18.15
CA GLY A 73 -6.12 -2.36 17.83
C GLY A 73 -5.71 -2.85 16.43
N ALA A 74 -5.71 -4.17 16.22
CA ALA A 74 -5.55 -4.76 14.89
C ALA A 74 -6.54 -4.18 13.86
N GLY A 75 -6.10 -4.03 12.61
CA GLY A 75 -6.85 -3.43 11.51
C GLY A 75 -6.87 -1.90 11.50
N THR A 76 -6.25 -1.23 12.48
CA THR A 76 -6.26 0.24 12.56
C THR A 76 -5.25 0.86 11.58
N PRO A 77 -5.65 1.82 10.73
CA PRO A 77 -4.72 2.60 9.91
C PRO A 77 -3.82 3.47 10.78
N LEU A 78 -2.50 3.44 10.53
CA LEU A 78 -1.50 4.11 11.36
C LEU A 78 -0.84 5.28 10.62
N CYS A 79 -0.40 5.05 9.38
CA CYS A 79 0.30 6.06 8.59
C CYS A 79 0.19 5.77 7.09
N LEU A 80 0.27 6.83 6.30
CA LEU A 80 0.22 6.78 4.83
C LEU A 80 1.64 6.58 4.28
N TYR A 81 1.77 5.81 3.21
CA TYR A 81 3.02 5.68 2.46
C TYR A 81 3.08 6.79 1.38
N PRO A 82 3.82 7.88 1.61
CA PRO A 82 3.93 8.95 0.64
C PRO A 82 4.81 8.52 -0.54
N GLY A 83 4.73 9.25 -1.64
CA GLY A 83 5.68 9.09 -2.72
C GLY A 83 5.09 9.26 -4.09
N THR A 84 5.91 9.00 -5.09
CA THR A 84 5.50 9.08 -6.49
C THR A 84 4.90 7.76 -6.92
N TYR A 85 3.63 7.77 -7.34
CA TYR A 85 2.97 6.60 -7.88
C TYR A 85 3.31 6.42 -9.36
N THR A 86 3.75 5.20 -9.69
CA THR A 86 3.97 4.72 -11.06
C THR A 86 2.97 3.60 -11.35
N PRO A 87 2.06 3.77 -12.33
CA PRO A 87 1.05 2.76 -12.62
C PRO A 87 1.65 1.47 -13.22
N PRO A 88 0.89 0.35 -13.17
CA PRO A 88 1.31 -0.89 -13.82
C PRO A 88 1.51 -0.69 -15.32
N LEU A 89 2.40 -1.51 -15.87
CA LEU A 89 2.53 -1.65 -17.31
C LEU A 89 1.29 -2.36 -17.86
N PRO A 90 0.82 -1.97 -19.06
CA PRO A 90 -0.23 -2.70 -19.74
C PRO A 90 0.25 -4.10 -20.10
N GLN A 91 -0.67 -5.04 -20.19
CA GLN A 91 -0.39 -6.42 -20.61
C GLN A 91 0.25 -6.53 -22.00
N SER A 92 0.12 -5.50 -22.84
CA SER A 92 0.77 -5.41 -24.15
C SER A 92 2.26 -5.10 -24.10
N ALA A 93 2.78 -4.64 -22.95
CA ALA A 93 4.22 -4.52 -22.75
C ALA A 93 4.76 -5.96 -22.58
N GLY A 94 5.49 -6.45 -23.59
CA GLY A 94 6.04 -7.81 -23.59
C GLY A 94 6.85 -8.13 -22.33
N THR A 95 7.00 -9.41 -22.00
CA THR A 95 7.77 -9.85 -20.82
C THR A 95 9.28 -9.64 -20.96
N ASP A 96 9.76 -9.46 -22.19
CA ASP A 96 11.17 -9.40 -22.51
C ASP A 96 11.63 -7.93 -22.60
N GLY A 97 12.36 -7.47 -21.59
CA GLY A 97 13.12 -6.21 -21.65
C GLY A 97 12.47 -4.98 -21.03
N VAL A 98 11.38 -5.14 -20.27
CA VAL A 98 10.71 -3.98 -19.65
C VAL A 98 11.40 -3.54 -18.37
N TYR A 99 12.01 -2.35 -18.40
CA TYR A 99 12.53 -1.64 -17.24
C TYR A 99 11.68 -0.40 -16.95
N VAL A 100 11.01 -0.38 -15.80
CA VAL A 100 10.41 0.85 -15.29
C VAL A 100 11.44 1.49 -14.38
N SER A 101 12.19 2.46 -14.90
CA SER A 101 13.14 3.23 -14.09
C SER A 101 12.86 4.72 -14.19
N ASN A 102 13.26 5.48 -13.17
CA ASN A 102 13.36 6.93 -13.27
C ASN A 102 14.58 7.31 -14.13
N GLU A 103 15.69 6.55 -14.04
CA GLU A 103 16.93 6.72 -14.81
C GLU A 103 17.67 5.36 -14.95
N VAL A 104 18.22 5.05 -16.14
CA VAL A 104 18.90 3.77 -16.42
C VAL A 104 20.32 3.78 -15.83
N HIS A 105 20.50 3.41 -14.55
CA HIS A 105 21.84 3.12 -14.02
C HIS A 105 21.84 1.89 -13.10
N ARG A 106 22.76 0.95 -13.35
CA ARG A 106 22.99 -0.27 -12.56
C ARG A 106 23.35 -0.01 -11.08
N GLU A 107 23.68 1.23 -10.71
CA GLU A 107 23.95 1.66 -9.34
C GLU A 107 22.66 1.79 -8.48
N TYR A 108 21.46 1.69 -9.09
CA TYR A 108 20.18 1.97 -8.42
C TYR A 108 19.60 0.83 -7.54
N LEU A 109 20.21 -0.36 -7.45
CA LEU A 109 19.74 -1.39 -6.48
C LEU A 109 19.79 -0.88 -5.02
N GLU A 110 20.66 0.09 -4.74
CA GLU A 110 20.73 0.75 -3.43
C GLU A 110 19.66 1.85 -3.25
N SER A 111 19.13 2.40 -4.35
CA SER A 111 18.11 3.47 -4.33
C SER A 111 16.66 2.97 -4.22
N ASN A 112 16.42 1.69 -4.51
CA ASN A 112 15.07 1.09 -4.53
C ASN A 112 14.54 0.73 -3.13
N ALA A 113 15.23 1.13 -2.07
CA ALA A 113 14.86 0.78 -0.68
C ALA A 113 13.48 1.32 -0.25
N TYR A 114 12.94 2.29 -0.98
CA TYR A 114 11.64 2.93 -0.71
C TYR A 114 10.59 2.65 -1.79
N ILE A 115 10.79 1.59 -2.59
CA ILE A 115 9.78 1.15 -3.56
C ILE A 115 8.80 0.21 -2.86
N LEU A 116 7.52 0.61 -2.87
CA LEU A 116 6.41 -0.22 -2.44
C LEU A 116 5.63 -0.69 -3.67
N ASN A 117 5.78 -1.98 -4.03
CA ASN A 117 5.00 -2.60 -5.09
C ASN A 117 3.54 -2.74 -4.66
N LEU A 118 2.61 -2.48 -5.58
CA LEU A 118 1.19 -2.56 -5.32
C LEU A 118 0.60 -3.88 -5.84
N PRO A 119 -0.41 -4.48 -5.18
CA PRO A 119 -1.02 -5.75 -5.61
C PRO A 119 -1.67 -5.67 -7.00
N THR A 120 -2.16 -4.50 -7.38
CA THR A 120 -2.73 -4.24 -8.72
C THR A 120 -1.67 -3.99 -9.79
N GLY A 121 -0.38 -4.17 -9.44
CA GLY A 121 0.78 -3.76 -10.21
C GLY A 121 1.09 -2.26 -10.07
N GLY A 122 2.23 -1.86 -10.63
CA GLY A 122 2.81 -0.54 -10.38
C GLY A 122 3.47 -0.46 -9.00
N TYR A 123 3.92 0.74 -8.63
CA TYR A 123 4.60 0.97 -7.35
C TYR A 123 4.49 2.41 -6.86
N ILE A 124 4.76 2.63 -5.57
CA ILE A 124 4.94 3.95 -4.97
C ILE A 124 6.42 4.09 -4.55
N ASP A 125 7.08 5.17 -4.98
CA ASP A 125 8.46 5.48 -4.62
C ASP A 125 8.52 6.56 -3.54
N GLY A 126 8.86 6.14 -2.31
CA GLY A 126 9.02 7.00 -1.14
C GLY A 126 10.38 7.69 -1.02
N SER A 127 11.33 7.46 -1.94
CA SER A 127 12.67 8.07 -1.89
C SER A 127 12.72 9.51 -2.43
N CYS A 128 11.66 9.92 -3.14
CA CYS A 128 11.66 11.15 -3.89
C CYS A 128 11.37 12.38 -3.00
N ARG A 129 11.75 13.58 -3.47
CA ARG A 129 11.46 14.87 -2.81
C ARG A 129 9.98 15.09 -2.48
N VAL A 130 9.09 14.39 -3.18
CA VAL A 130 7.65 14.40 -2.90
C VAL A 130 7.36 13.83 -1.52
N ALA A 131 8.02 12.75 -1.11
CA ALA A 131 7.82 12.14 0.20
C ALA A 131 8.21 13.11 1.33
N GLU A 132 9.38 13.75 1.24
CA GLU A 132 9.81 14.77 2.21
C GLU A 132 8.89 16.01 2.25
N ALA A 133 8.32 16.40 1.10
CA ALA A 133 7.34 17.48 1.04
C ALA A 133 5.98 17.05 1.64
N ALA A 134 5.58 15.80 1.43
CA ALA A 134 4.38 15.21 1.99
C ALA A 134 4.47 15.11 3.52
N GLU A 135 5.58 14.63 4.08
CA GLU A 135 5.81 14.58 5.54
C GLU A 135 5.62 15.95 6.21
N ARG A 136 6.18 17.00 5.60
CA ARG A 136 6.08 18.36 6.12
C ARG A 136 4.66 18.92 6.10
N ARG A 137 3.82 18.43 5.18
CA ARG A 137 2.44 18.89 4.99
C ARG A 137 1.43 17.97 5.68
N ASN A 138 1.78 16.71 5.90
CA ASN A 138 0.93 15.70 6.49
C ASN A 138 1.77 14.82 7.42
N PRO A 139 1.66 15.02 8.75
CA PRO A 139 2.45 14.26 9.72
C PRO A 139 2.11 12.76 9.78
N SER A 140 0.99 12.32 9.18
CA SER A 140 0.66 10.90 9.01
C SER A 140 1.37 10.27 7.80
N ALA A 141 1.99 11.06 6.92
CA ALA A 141 2.61 10.61 5.68
C ALA A 141 4.07 10.15 5.86
N VAL A 142 4.29 9.19 6.76
CA VAL A 142 5.63 8.73 7.19
C VAL A 142 5.86 7.24 6.95
N GLY A 143 4.98 6.56 6.20
CA GLY A 143 5.04 5.11 6.00
C GLY A 143 6.32 4.60 5.34
N HIS A 144 6.99 5.42 4.53
CA HIS A 144 8.27 5.08 3.90
C HIS A 144 9.45 5.01 4.90
N LEU A 145 9.26 5.46 6.14
CA LEU A 145 10.23 5.36 7.23
C LEU A 145 9.99 4.14 8.13
N VAL A 146 8.97 3.32 7.86
CA VAL A 146 8.75 2.07 8.59
C VAL A 146 9.78 1.05 8.16
N ASN A 147 10.56 0.56 9.11
CA ASN A 147 11.67 -0.35 8.85
C ASN A 147 11.21 -1.79 8.64
N HIS A 148 12.08 -2.57 8.01
CA HIS A 148 12.03 -4.02 8.13
C HIS A 148 12.45 -4.44 9.55
N PRO A 149 11.79 -5.44 10.16
CA PRO A 149 12.22 -5.91 11.47
C PRO A 149 13.62 -6.49 11.43
N GLY A 150 14.39 -6.19 12.49
CA GLY A 150 15.58 -6.97 12.81
C GLY A 150 15.20 -8.38 13.27
N ARG A 151 16.21 -9.24 13.45
CA ARG A 151 16.06 -10.66 13.82
C ARG A 151 15.11 -10.92 15.00
N ASP A 152 15.12 -10.05 15.99
CA ASP A 152 14.40 -10.24 17.26
C ASP A 152 13.00 -9.62 17.26
N PHE A 153 12.57 -9.04 16.13
CA PHE A 153 11.28 -8.37 15.99
C PHE A 153 10.41 -9.09 14.96
N CYS A 154 9.11 -9.12 15.22
CA CYS A 154 8.13 -9.56 14.24
C CYS A 154 7.52 -8.34 13.55
N PRO A 155 7.22 -8.41 12.24
CA PRO A 155 6.37 -7.42 11.59
C PRO A 155 5.08 -7.24 12.39
N ASN A 156 4.64 -5.99 12.55
CA ASN A 156 3.42 -5.65 13.27
C ASN A 156 2.52 -4.71 12.48
N VAL A 157 2.90 -4.41 11.23
CA VAL A 157 2.07 -3.69 10.28
C VAL A 157 2.03 -4.39 8.93
N GLU A 158 0.93 -4.19 8.23
CA GLU A 158 0.68 -4.66 6.88
C GLU A 158 0.30 -3.48 5.98
N VAL A 159 0.36 -3.69 4.67
CA VAL A 159 0.05 -2.67 3.67
C VAL A 159 -1.35 -2.92 3.11
N PHE A 160 -2.17 -1.88 3.12
CA PHE A 160 -3.43 -1.83 2.40
C PHE A 160 -3.34 -0.80 1.28
N SER A 161 -3.55 -1.25 0.04
CA SER A 161 -3.58 -0.38 -1.14
C SER A 161 -5.01 0.01 -1.50
N PHE A 162 -5.21 1.26 -1.92
CA PHE A 162 -6.54 1.80 -2.23
C PHE A 162 -6.46 2.84 -3.34
N LEU A 163 -7.61 3.15 -3.97
CA LEU A 163 -7.70 4.29 -4.87
C LEU A 163 -8.05 5.55 -4.07
N TRP A 164 -7.33 6.65 -4.31
CA TRP A 164 -7.59 7.90 -3.61
C TRP A 164 -9.00 8.43 -3.80
N ARG A 165 -9.60 8.20 -4.98
CA ARG A 165 -11.00 8.57 -5.26
C ARG A 165 -12.02 7.82 -4.40
N ASP A 166 -11.66 6.64 -3.89
CA ASP A 166 -12.56 5.82 -3.06
C ASP A 166 -12.42 6.22 -1.57
N ALA A 167 -11.23 6.69 -1.17
CA ALA A 167 -10.95 7.14 0.20
C ALA A 167 -11.42 8.57 0.50
N LEU A 168 -11.55 9.41 -0.54
CA LEU A 168 -12.01 10.78 -0.38
C LEU A 168 -13.52 10.87 -0.56
N PRO A 169 -14.23 11.67 0.25
CA PRO A 169 -15.65 11.91 0.04
C PRO A 169 -15.88 12.45 -1.39
N GLU A 170 -16.89 11.91 -2.08
CA GLU A 170 -17.26 12.33 -3.44
C GLU A 170 -17.37 13.85 -3.50
N GLN A 171 -16.39 14.53 -4.09
CA GLN A 171 -16.42 15.98 -4.30
C GLN A 171 -17.49 16.43 -5.31
N ASN A 172 -18.30 15.48 -5.82
CA ASN A 172 -19.23 15.64 -6.94
C ASN A 172 -20.72 15.59 -6.53
N ARG A 173 -21.06 15.51 -5.24
CA ARG A 173 -22.43 15.85 -4.83
C ARG A 173 -22.56 17.36 -4.85
N GLU A 174 -23.67 17.85 -5.38
CA GLU A 174 -23.85 19.26 -5.75
C GLU A 174 -23.31 20.22 -4.67
N PRO A 175 -22.67 21.33 -5.07
CA PRO A 175 -22.10 22.31 -4.15
C PRO A 175 -23.23 23.00 -3.38
N ASP A 176 -23.76 22.34 -2.37
CA ASP A 176 -24.60 22.97 -1.39
C ASP A 176 -23.71 23.96 -0.63
N LYS A 177 -24.09 25.23 -0.65
CA LYS A 177 -23.20 26.37 -0.36
C LYS A 177 -22.62 26.37 1.07
N SER A 178 -23.04 25.45 1.93
CA SER A 178 -22.51 25.21 3.28
C SER A 178 -21.25 24.33 3.34
N GLU A 179 -20.90 23.57 2.29
CA GLU A 179 -19.78 22.61 2.35
C GLU A 179 -18.38 23.22 2.17
N ARG A 180 -18.27 24.53 1.89
CA ARG A 180 -16.97 25.22 1.83
C ARG A 180 -16.15 25.08 3.12
N SER A 181 -16.79 24.86 4.27
CA SER A 181 -16.11 24.71 5.56
C SER A 181 -15.43 23.35 5.77
N ALA A 182 -15.81 22.30 5.04
CA ALA A 182 -15.27 20.94 5.26
C ALA A 182 -13.96 20.67 4.49
N LYS A 183 -13.75 21.36 3.36
CA LYS A 183 -12.53 21.22 2.55
C LYS A 183 -11.29 21.81 3.23
N ASP A 184 -11.45 22.77 4.14
CA ASP A 184 -10.34 23.39 4.88
C ASP A 184 -9.76 22.48 5.99
N ASP A 185 -10.43 21.37 6.30
CA ASP A 185 -10.04 20.47 7.39
C ASP A 185 -9.24 19.24 6.93
N LEU A 186 -8.96 19.08 5.62
CA LEU A 186 -8.16 17.97 5.09
C LEU A 186 -6.75 18.39 4.66
N LEU A 187 -5.78 17.58 5.07
CA LEU A 187 -4.38 17.62 4.65
C LEU A 187 -4.25 17.11 3.21
N PRO A 188 -3.24 17.58 2.46
CA PRO A 188 -3.04 17.17 1.08
C PRO A 188 -2.74 15.67 0.97
N VAL A 189 -3.17 15.08 -0.13
CA VAL A 189 -2.83 13.69 -0.46
C VAL A 189 -1.33 13.54 -0.68
N PRO A 190 -0.68 12.55 -0.03
CA PRO A 190 0.77 12.42 -0.03
C PRO A 190 1.35 11.70 -1.25
N ASN A 191 0.50 11.26 -2.20
CA ASN A 191 0.94 10.63 -3.44
C ASN A 191 0.74 11.57 -4.63
N SER A 192 1.78 11.71 -5.44
CA SER A 192 1.70 12.39 -6.73
C SER A 192 1.88 11.39 -7.87
N VAL A 193 1.29 11.69 -9.02
CA VAL A 193 1.70 11.04 -10.27
C VAL A 193 2.95 11.76 -10.77
N ARG A 194 3.87 11.02 -11.38
CA ARG A 194 5.04 11.58 -12.08
C ARG A 194 4.64 12.74 -13.01
N SER A 195 5.23 13.91 -12.78
CA SER A 195 5.00 15.13 -13.57
C SER A 195 5.69 15.12 -14.94
N ASP A 196 6.71 14.29 -15.11
CA ASP A 196 7.37 14.05 -16.40
C ASP A 196 6.58 13.11 -17.31
N GLY A 197 5.37 12.73 -16.88
CA GLY A 197 4.33 12.25 -17.76
C GLY A 197 4.69 10.92 -18.40
N THR A 198 4.94 9.90 -17.56
CA THR A 198 4.45 8.50 -17.65
C THR A 198 5.47 7.45 -17.25
N PRO A 199 5.02 6.26 -16.81
CA PRO A 199 5.85 5.08 -16.98
C PRO A 199 6.30 4.98 -18.44
N TRP A 200 7.52 4.53 -18.63
CA TRP A 200 8.01 4.13 -19.93
C TRP A 200 8.56 2.72 -19.79
N TYR A 201 8.52 1.98 -20.88
CA TYR A 201 9.20 0.70 -20.99
C TYR A 201 10.02 0.63 -22.26
N PHE A 202 11.04 -0.21 -22.25
CA PHE A 202 11.72 -0.61 -23.47
C PHE A 202 11.05 -1.88 -23.98
N ASP A 203 10.48 -1.84 -25.17
CA ASP A 203 9.88 -3.00 -25.80
C ASP A 203 10.99 -3.81 -26.48
N GLY A 204 11.33 -4.97 -25.92
CA GLY A 204 12.37 -5.83 -26.48
C GLY A 204 12.01 -6.40 -27.86
N MET A 205 10.71 -6.49 -28.20
CA MET A 205 10.24 -7.00 -29.49
C MET A 205 10.37 -5.95 -30.60
N THR A 206 10.04 -4.69 -30.32
CA THR A 206 10.12 -3.60 -31.31
C THR A 206 11.45 -2.84 -31.25
N GLY A 207 12.19 -2.96 -30.15
CA GLY A 207 13.39 -2.16 -29.88
C GLY A 207 13.10 -0.70 -29.54
N GLU A 208 11.83 -0.35 -29.26
CA GLU A 208 11.39 1.02 -29.04
C GLU A 208 11.23 1.36 -27.55
N LEU A 209 11.53 2.61 -27.20
CA LEU A 209 11.20 3.18 -25.90
C LEU A 209 9.74 3.65 -25.92
N ILE A 210 8.85 2.86 -25.36
CA ILE A 210 7.43 3.19 -25.25
C ILE A 210 7.20 4.03 -24.01
N ARG A 211 6.97 5.33 -24.21
CA ARG A 211 6.46 6.23 -23.17
C ARG A 211 4.94 6.15 -23.22
N PHE A 212 4.28 5.92 -22.08
CA PHE A 212 2.84 6.18 -22.08
C PHE A 212 2.65 7.69 -22.33
N SER A 213 1.52 8.14 -22.82
CA SER A 213 1.19 9.56 -22.72
C SER A 213 0.04 9.64 -21.74
N VAL A 214 0.21 10.32 -20.61
CA VAL A 214 -0.94 10.63 -19.72
C VAL A 214 -1.91 11.57 -20.46
N HIS A 215 -1.49 12.17 -21.58
CA HIS A 215 -2.22 13.20 -22.28
C HIS A 215 -2.53 12.83 -23.72
N GLY A 216 -3.78 12.47 -23.98
CA GLY A 216 -4.51 13.26 -24.97
C GLY A 216 -4.70 14.67 -24.40
N ASN A 217 -3.96 15.65 -24.92
CA ASN A 217 -4.20 17.10 -24.78
C ASN A 217 -4.48 17.70 -23.38
N GLN A 218 -3.81 17.25 -22.32
CA GLN A 218 -3.85 17.88 -20.99
C GLN A 218 -2.45 18.21 -20.46
N ALA A 219 -1.56 18.70 -21.33
CA ALA A 219 -0.32 19.31 -20.87
C ALA A 219 -0.65 20.39 -19.82
N ASP A 220 0.05 20.36 -18.69
CA ASP A 220 -0.05 21.28 -17.54
C ASP A 220 -1.26 21.14 -16.61
N VAL A 221 -1.67 19.92 -16.25
CA VAL A 221 -2.23 19.72 -14.91
C VAL A 221 -1.07 19.66 -13.91
N ALA A 222 -0.44 20.81 -13.67
CA ALA A 222 -0.02 21.10 -12.30
C ALA A 222 -1.27 20.79 -11.46
N CYS A 223 -1.22 19.77 -10.60
CA CYS A 223 -2.37 19.42 -9.76
C CYS A 223 -2.88 20.72 -9.15
N SER A 224 -3.98 21.26 -9.71
CA SER A 224 -4.88 22.15 -9.01
C SER A 224 -5.03 21.48 -7.66
N ARG A 225 -4.77 22.22 -6.57
CA ARG A 225 -4.49 21.70 -5.22
C ARG A 225 -5.45 20.59 -4.73
N ASN A 226 -6.58 20.37 -5.40
CA ASN A 226 -7.70 19.56 -4.97
C ASN A 226 -8.17 18.48 -5.97
N GLU A 227 -7.61 18.34 -7.18
CA GLU A 227 -8.05 17.31 -8.15
C GLU A 227 -7.03 16.18 -8.26
N ILE A 228 -7.39 15.02 -7.71
CA ILE A 228 -6.58 13.81 -7.78
C ILE A 228 -6.96 13.08 -9.06
N PRO A 229 -5.99 12.68 -9.91
CA PRO A 229 -6.28 11.88 -11.08
C PRO A 229 -7.08 10.61 -10.69
N PRO A 230 -8.06 10.18 -11.51
CA PRO A 230 -9.05 9.16 -11.13
C PRO A 230 -8.47 7.76 -10.86
N LYS A 231 -7.16 7.57 -11.03
CA LYS A 231 -6.46 6.28 -10.94
C LYS A 231 -5.20 6.33 -10.08
N VAL A 232 -5.03 7.35 -9.22
CA VAL A 232 -3.88 7.37 -8.29
C VAL A 232 -4.14 6.38 -7.16
N MET A 233 -3.21 5.45 -7.01
CA MET A 233 -3.20 4.52 -5.88
C MET A 233 -2.52 5.18 -4.67
N GLY A 234 -3.10 4.94 -3.50
CA GLY A 234 -2.47 5.18 -2.21
C GLY A 234 -2.14 3.87 -1.52
N ALA A 235 -1.28 3.95 -0.51
CA ALA A 235 -1.03 2.86 0.41
C ALA A 235 -1.03 3.37 1.84
N VAL A 236 -1.64 2.60 2.73
CA VAL A 236 -1.66 2.85 4.17
C VAL A 236 -1.07 1.65 4.89
N LEU A 237 -0.31 1.91 5.94
CA LEU A 237 0.16 0.88 6.85
C LEU A 237 -0.84 0.79 7.99
N TYR A 238 -1.34 -0.42 8.23
CA TYR A 238 -2.30 -0.70 9.31
C TYR A 238 -1.73 -1.75 10.27
N ALA A 239 -2.21 -1.73 11.51
CA ALA A 239 -1.77 -2.65 12.54
C ALA A 239 -2.21 -4.09 12.23
N SER A 240 -1.30 -5.04 12.09
CA SER A 240 -1.65 -6.47 11.87
C SER A 240 -2.04 -7.18 13.17
N ARG A 241 -1.70 -6.58 14.31
CA ARG A 241 -2.07 -7.01 15.67
C ARG A 241 -2.28 -5.79 16.57
N ASP A 242 -2.61 -6.03 17.83
CA ASP A 242 -2.56 -4.96 18.82
C ASP A 242 -1.11 -4.46 19.02
N ILE A 243 -0.91 -3.14 18.95
CA ILE A 243 0.39 -2.47 19.08
C ILE A 243 0.36 -1.50 20.26
N ARG A 244 1.36 -1.57 21.14
CA ARG A 244 1.40 -0.73 22.35
C ARG A 244 1.90 0.68 22.03
N HIS A 245 1.50 1.65 22.85
CA HIS A 245 2.12 2.97 22.82
C HIS A 245 3.65 2.86 22.97
N GLY A 246 4.39 3.61 22.15
CA GLY A 246 5.85 3.62 22.15
C GLY A 246 6.50 2.44 21.43
N GLU A 247 5.72 1.48 20.92
CA GLU A 247 6.24 0.37 20.12
C GLU A 247 6.62 0.86 18.71
N GLU A 248 7.74 0.34 18.19
CA GLU A 248 8.20 0.61 16.82
C GLU A 248 7.38 -0.21 15.82
N LEU A 249 7.09 0.39 14.66
CA LEU A 249 6.41 -0.26 13.56
C LEU A 249 7.42 -0.97 12.66
N PHE A 250 7.10 -2.21 12.30
CA PHE A 250 7.92 -3.04 11.44
C PHE A 250 7.07 -3.68 10.32
N LEU A 251 7.53 -3.51 9.09
CA LEU A 251 6.92 -4.04 7.88
C LEU A 251 7.80 -5.16 7.29
N ASP A 252 7.22 -6.31 6.96
CA ASP A 252 7.93 -7.26 6.11
C ASP A 252 8.01 -6.69 4.69
N TYR A 253 9.24 -6.52 4.17
CA TYR A 253 9.43 -5.95 2.83
C TYR A 253 9.14 -6.96 1.72
N GLY A 254 9.01 -8.26 2.06
CA GLY A 254 8.57 -9.29 1.12
C GLY A 254 9.51 -9.48 -0.07
N LEU A 255 10.83 -9.31 0.10
CA LEU A 255 11.79 -9.47 -0.99
C LEU A 255 11.78 -10.91 -1.52
N LEU A 256 11.53 -11.06 -2.83
CA LEU A 256 11.39 -12.35 -3.51
C LEU A 256 12.76 -12.97 -3.81
N GLY A 257 13.37 -13.59 -2.80
CA GLY A 257 14.54 -14.46 -2.97
C GLY A 257 15.84 -13.76 -3.39
N PRO A 258 16.96 -14.51 -3.41
CA PRO A 258 18.27 -13.97 -3.75
C PRO A 258 18.45 -13.69 -5.26
N PRO A 259 19.37 -12.78 -5.64
CA PRO A 259 20.28 -12.05 -4.75
C PRO A 259 19.60 -10.86 -4.07
N PHE A 260 19.70 -10.79 -2.75
CA PHE A 260 19.18 -9.66 -1.99
C PHE A 260 20.12 -8.45 -2.09
N PRO A 261 19.59 -7.21 -2.04
CA PRO A 261 20.42 -6.02 -1.89
C PRO A 261 21.32 -6.13 -0.65
N LYS A 262 22.53 -5.52 -0.70
CA LYS A 262 23.50 -5.59 0.40
C LYS A 262 22.89 -5.19 1.76
N TRP A 263 22.03 -4.18 1.76
CA TRP A 263 21.34 -3.68 2.95
C TRP A 263 20.29 -4.66 3.51
N ALA A 264 19.68 -5.49 2.66
CA ALA A 264 18.66 -6.48 3.05
C ALA A 264 19.22 -7.88 3.30
N LYS A 265 20.44 -8.15 2.80
CA LYS A 265 21.06 -9.49 2.76
C LYS A 265 21.03 -10.19 4.12
N GLY A 266 21.40 -9.46 5.18
CA GLY A 266 21.42 -10.00 6.55
C GLY A 266 20.05 -10.38 7.11
N TRP A 267 18.97 -9.82 6.58
CA TRP A 267 17.60 -10.06 7.08
C TRP A 267 17.02 -11.38 6.56
N TYR A 268 17.23 -11.68 5.27
CA TYR A 268 16.58 -12.81 4.59
C TYR A 268 17.46 -14.07 4.46
N GLU A 269 18.79 -13.95 4.45
CA GLU A 269 19.66 -15.15 4.34
C GLU A 269 19.66 -15.99 5.63
N GLN A 270 19.39 -15.37 6.77
CA GLN A 270 19.42 -16.03 8.07
C GLN A 270 18.11 -16.76 8.38
N THR A 271 16.98 -16.28 7.86
CA THR A 271 15.66 -16.93 7.99
C THR A 271 15.56 -18.21 7.17
N ALA A 272 16.27 -18.32 6.03
CA ALA A 272 16.37 -19.56 5.28
C ALA A 272 17.06 -20.69 6.07
N SER A 273 18.01 -20.34 6.94
CA SER A 273 18.76 -21.30 7.77
C SER A 273 17.96 -21.80 8.99
N SER A 274 17.02 -21.00 9.51
CA SER A 274 16.14 -21.41 10.63
C SER A 274 14.86 -22.10 10.18
N ARG A 275 14.34 -21.79 8.98
CA ARG A 275 13.14 -22.44 8.41
C ARG A 275 13.33 -23.93 8.10
N ASN A 276 14.57 -24.39 7.88
CA ASN A 276 14.90 -25.81 7.72
C ASN A 276 14.80 -26.65 9.01
N LYS A 277 14.34 -26.07 10.14
CA LYS A 277 14.12 -26.82 11.40
C LYS A 277 12.66 -26.90 11.87
N GLY A 278 11.67 -26.57 11.03
CA GLY A 278 10.29 -27.04 11.25
C GLY A 278 9.20 -25.97 11.31
N SER A 279 9.05 -25.14 10.27
CA SER A 279 7.96 -24.15 10.25
C SER A 279 7.33 -23.88 8.87
N PHE A 280 7.61 -24.70 7.85
CA PHE A 280 7.08 -24.46 6.49
C PHE A 280 5.73 -25.14 6.17
N ASP A 281 5.09 -25.79 7.14
CA ASP A 281 3.80 -26.48 6.87
C ASP A 281 2.55 -25.59 7.07
N TYR A 282 2.65 -24.43 7.73
CA TYR A 282 1.43 -23.69 8.11
C TYR A 282 0.83 -22.79 7.01
N PHE A 283 1.59 -22.42 5.97
CA PHE A 283 1.10 -21.48 4.95
C PHE A 283 0.56 -22.14 3.68
N ASN A 284 0.87 -23.43 3.44
CA ASN A 284 0.35 -24.18 2.29
C ASN A 284 -0.97 -24.93 2.58
N GLU A 285 -1.39 -25.05 3.84
CA GLU A 285 -2.64 -25.74 4.19
C GLU A 285 -3.91 -24.89 4.01
N LEU A 286 -3.80 -23.55 4.00
CA LEU A 286 -4.97 -22.66 3.90
C LEU A 286 -5.36 -22.27 2.46
N HIS A 287 -4.45 -22.40 1.49
CA HIS A 287 -4.74 -22.13 0.08
C HIS A 287 -3.94 -23.06 -0.84
N PRO A 288 -4.42 -24.29 -1.12
CA PRO A 288 -3.83 -25.09 -2.18
C PRO A 288 -4.10 -24.40 -3.51
N PHE A 289 -3.10 -23.72 -4.06
CA PHE A 289 -3.06 -23.36 -5.48
C PHE A 289 -3.20 -24.65 -6.29
N ARG A 290 -4.41 -24.94 -6.77
CA ARG A 290 -4.62 -25.92 -7.83
C ARG A 290 -4.11 -25.30 -9.12
N GLY A 291 -2.84 -25.57 -9.43
CA GLY A 291 -2.36 -25.46 -10.80
C GLY A 291 -3.22 -26.35 -11.68
N GLY A 292 -4.10 -25.74 -12.47
CA GLY A 292 -4.71 -26.41 -13.61
C GLY A 292 -3.65 -26.49 -14.69
N GLU A 293 -3.26 -27.71 -15.03
CA GLU A 293 -2.58 -28.00 -16.27
C GLU A 293 -3.52 -27.64 -17.43
N SER A 294 -3.01 -26.85 -18.36
CA SER A 294 -3.51 -26.71 -19.73
C SER A 294 -2.32 -26.70 -20.67
#